data_AF-A0A4U8UEW7-F1
#
_entry.id   AF-A0A4U8UEW7-F1
#
_cell.length_a   1.000
_cell.length_b   1.000
_cell.length_c   1.000
_cell.angle_alpha   90.00
_cell.angle_beta   90.00
_cell.angle_gamma   90.00
#
_symmetry.space_group_name_H-M   'P 1'
#
loop_
_entity.id
_entity.type
_entity.pdbx_description
1 polymer ?
#
loop_
_entity_poly.entity_id
_entity_poly.type
_entity_poly.pdbx_seq_one_letter_code
_entity_poly.pdbx_strand_id
1 'polypeptide(L)' 'MASKKRLSDADISNITGIPRITLAKWKKDKESYRVKLYWLLKRSDESFLLKKFKYFKNKGR' A
#
# COMPACT_ATOMS: atom_id res chain seq x y z
N MET A 1 -21.55 12.39 -1.50
CA MET A 1 -20.48 11.53 -2.05
C MET A 1 -19.33 11.50 -1.05
N ALA A 2 -19.05 10.36 -0.42
CA ALA A 2 -17.95 10.28 0.54
C ALA A 2 -16.62 10.44 -0.20
N SER A 3 -15.83 11.46 0.15
CA SER A 3 -14.48 11.64 -0.37
C SER A 3 -13.68 10.39 -0.04
N LYS A 4 -13.32 9.58 -1.04
CA LYS A 4 -12.41 8.44 -0.86
C LYS A 4 -11.08 9.01 -0.39
N LYS A 5 -10.86 8.99 0.92
CA LYS A 5 -9.62 9.47 1.55
C LYS A 5 -8.47 8.66 0.95
N ARG A 6 -7.64 9.30 0.14
CA ARG A 6 -6.45 8.66 -0.45
C ARG A 6 -5.52 8.29 0.70
N LEU A 7 -5.16 7.02 0.78
CA LEU A 7 -4.27 6.51 1.82
C LEU A 7 -2.92 7.24 1.77
N SER A 8 -2.39 7.62 2.92
CA SER A 8 -1.03 8.13 3.01
C SER A 8 -0.01 6.99 2.84
N ASP A 9 1.24 7.32 2.53
CA ASP A 9 2.29 6.29 2.45
C ASP A 9 2.56 5.66 3.83
N ALA A 10 2.25 6.37 4.91
CA ALA A 10 2.30 5.84 6.27
C ALA A 10 1.20 4.79 6.48
N ASP A 11 -0.03 5.06 6.05
CA ASP A 11 -1.15 4.10 6.15
C ASP A 11 -0.84 2.82 5.37
N ILE A 12 -0.36 2.96 4.12
CA ILE A 12 0.04 1.82 3.29
C ILE A 12 1.15 1.03 3.97
N SER A 13 2.17 1.71 4.53
CA SER A 13 3.28 1.04 5.22
C SER A 13 2.80 0.25 6.44
N ASN A 14 1.93 0.85 7.25
CA ASN A 14 1.37 0.19 8.44
C ASN A 14 0.50 -1.03 8.08
N ILE A 15 -0.26 -0.96 7.00
CA ILE A 15 -1.16 -2.05 6.58
C ILE A 15 -0.40 -3.17 5.88
N THR A 16 0.50 -2.83 4.96
CA THR A 16 1.19 -3.80 4.09
C THR A 16 2.49 -4.34 4.67
N GLY A 17 3.07 -3.65 5.65
CA GLY A 17 4.42 -3.92 6.17
C GLY A 17 5.55 -3.43 5.25
N ILE A 18 5.24 -2.85 4.09
CA ILE A 18 6.25 -2.33 3.17
C ILE A 18 6.86 -1.05 3.75
N PRO A 19 8.19 -0.94 3.90
CA PRO A 19 8.82 0.27 4.44
C PRO A 19 8.50 1.52 3.63
N ARG A 20 8.31 2.67 4.31
CA ARG A 20 8.05 3.96 3.65
C ARG A 20 9.14 4.34 2.63
N ILE A 21 10.40 4.01 2.92
CA ILE A 21 11.51 4.24 1.97
C ILE A 21 11.36 3.42 0.69
N THR A 22 10.83 2.20 0.79
CA THR A 22 10.56 1.34 -0.36
C THR A 22 9.41 1.90 -1.20
N LEU A 23 8.32 2.33 -0.56
CA LEU A 23 7.21 3.01 -1.26
C LEU A 23 7.69 4.29 -1.97
N ALA A 24 8.55 5.09 -1.32
CA ALA A 24 9.13 6.28 -1.92
C ALA A 24 10.03 5.97 -3.14
N LYS A 25 10.80 4.86 -3.09
CA LYS A 25 11.56 4.37 -4.24
C LYS A 25 10.62 3.94 -5.38
N TRP A 26 9.59 3.15 -5.09
CA TRP A 26 8.63 2.68 -6.09
C TRP A 26 7.86 3.80 -6.77
N LYS A 27 7.52 4.87 -6.03
CA LYS A 27 6.89 6.07 -6.58
C LYS A 27 7.76 6.77 -7.64
N LYS A 28 9.09 6.72 -7.49
CA LYS A 28 10.06 7.37 -8.38
C LYS A 28 10.50 6.48 -9.55
N ASP A 29 10.23 5.19 -9.48
CA ASP A 29 10.67 4.17 -10.43
C ASP A 29 9.72 4.10 -11.65
N LYS A 30 9.82 5.10 -12.54
CA LYS A 30 8.82 5.39 -13.59
C LYS A 30 8.58 4.27 -14.60
N GLU A 31 9.52 3.34 -14.77
CA GLU A 31 9.46 2.33 -15.84
C GLU A 31 9.20 0.91 -15.33
N SER A 32 9.33 0.66 -14.02
CA SER A 32 9.16 -0.69 -13.49
C SER A 32 7.73 -1.00 -13.07
N TYR A 33 7.42 -2.29 -12.94
CA TYR A 33 6.16 -2.76 -12.35
C TYR A 33 5.91 -2.20 -10.93
N ARG A 34 6.96 -1.71 -10.25
CA ARG A 34 6.87 -1.21 -8.87
C ARG A 34 6.09 0.10 -8.77
N VAL A 35 6.19 1.00 -9.75
CA VAL A 35 5.34 2.21 -9.74
C VAL A 35 3.87 1.85 -9.95
N LYS A 36 3.59 0.83 -10.76
CA LYS A 36 2.21 0.30 -10.94
C LYS A 36 1.67 -0.29 -9.63
N LEU A 37 2.48 -1.07 -8.91
CA LEU A 37 2.13 -1.59 -7.58
C LEU A 37 1.90 -0.46 -6.56
N TYR A 38 2.77 0.54 -6.53
CA TYR A 38 2.59 1.70 -5.67
C TYR A 38 1.25 2.40 -5.94
N TRP A 39 0.91 2.66 -7.20
CA TRP A 39 -0.36 3.31 -7.55
C TRP A 39 -1.58 2.43 -7.25
N LEU A 40 -1.47 1.11 -7.40
CA LEU A 40 -2.51 0.16 -7.02
C LEU A 40 -2.80 0.27 -5.51
N LEU A 41 -1.76 0.22 -4.68
CA LEU A 41 -1.89 0.37 -3.22
C LEU A 41 -2.47 1.75 -2.86
N LYS A 42 -1.99 2.81 -3.51
CA LYS A 42 -2.43 4.19 -3.26
C LYS A 42 -3.89 4.47 -3.62
N ARG A 43 -4.42 3.73 -4.59
CA ARG A 43 -5.82 3.84 -5.06
C ARG A 43 -6.76 2.85 -4.39
N SER A 44 -6.23 1.87 -3.66
CA SER A 44 -7.03 0.88 -2.95
C SER A 44 -7.71 1.49 -1.72
N ASP A 45 -8.88 0.94 -1.38
CA ASP A 45 -9.58 1.30 -0.15
C ASP A 45 -8.88 0.65 1.06
N GLU A 46 -8.88 1.35 2.21
CA GLU A 46 -8.23 0.89 3.44
C GLU A 46 -8.72 -0.49 3.89
N SER A 47 -10.03 -0.69 3.87
CA SER A 47 -10.69 -1.94 4.26
C SER A 47 -10.27 -3.11 3.36
N PHE A 48 -10.08 -2.86 2.06
CA PHE A 48 -9.59 -3.85 1.12
C PHE A 48 -8.15 -4.25 1.43
N LEU A 49 -7.27 -3.27 1.65
CA LEU A 49 -5.86 -3.55 2.00
C LEU A 49 -5.76 -4.26 3.34
N LEU A 50 -6.52 -3.84 4.35
CA LEU A 50 -6.58 -4.53 5.64
C LEU A 50 -7.03 -5.99 5.48
N LYS A 51 -8.09 -6.26 4.72
CA LYS A 51 -8.55 -7.64 4.49
C LYS A 51 -7.48 -8.50 3.81
N LYS A 52 -6.76 -7.95 2.83
CA LYS A 52 -5.73 -8.67 2.07
C LYS A 52 -4.44 -8.89 2.87
N PHE A 53 -3.92 -7.87 3.54
CA PHE A 53 -2.60 -7.90 4.19
C PHE A 53 -2.65 -8.33 5.67
N LYS A 54 -3.77 -8.13 6.39
CA LYS A 54 -3.95 -8.67 7.76
C LYS A 54 -3.91 -10.19 7.78
N TYR A 55 -4.31 -10.85 6.69
CA TYR A 55 -4.22 -12.31 6.53
C TYR A 55 -2.77 -12.81 6.46
N PHE A 56 -1.85 -12.00 5.91
CA PHE A 56 -0.42 -12.34 5.85
C PHE A 56 0.30 -12.15 7.18
N LYS A 57 -0.08 -11.15 7.99
CA LYS A 57 0.52 -10.90 9.31
C LYS A 57 0.23 -12.02 10.32
N ASN A 58 -0.90 -12.71 10.19
CA ASN A 58 -1.32 -13.76 11.13
C ASN A 58 -0.80 -15.17 10.79
N LYS A 59 -0.13 -15.37 9.66
CA LYS A 59 0.38 -16.70 9.23
C LYS A 59 1.88 -16.93 9.45
N GLY A 60 2.58 -15.97 10.07
CA GLY A 60 3.98 -16.10 10.46
C GLY A 60 4.15 -15.97 11.96
N ARG A 61 3.90 -17.06 12.68
CA ARG A 61 4.50 -17.36 13.99
C ARG A 61 5.17 -18.72 13.87
#